data_AF-A0A7Y2TBS3-F1
#
_entry.id   AF-A0A7Y2TBS3-F1
#
_cell.length_a   1.000
_cell.length_b   1.000
_cell.length_c   1.000
_cell.angle_alpha   90.00
_cell.angle_beta   90.00
_cell.angle_gamma   90.00
#
_symmetry.space_group_name_H-M   'P 1'
#
loop_
_entity.id
_entity.type
_entity.pdbx_description
1 polymer ?
#
loop_
_entity_poly.entity_id
_entity_poly.type
_entity_poly.pdbx_seq_one_letter_code
_entity_poly.pdbx_strand_id
1 'polypeptide(L)'
;MLLSEKIFSAGVVGAGGAGFPTHIKAKTKVEIVLANGAECEPLIHKDYELMLHHPKEIAKGLELLIESTSANKGYFGIKEKNTKTISAIQNCLNGKAEMTKLGDFYPSGDEFELVYEATGRLIPPAGIPLDIGCVVNNVETLYN
;
A
#
# COMPACT_ATOMS: atom_id res chain seq x y z
N MET A 1 1.53 -17.97 -15.43
CA MET A 1 2.43 -16.82 -15.24
C MET A 1 2.19 -16.27 -13.85
N LEU A 2 3.24 -16.20 -13.03
CA LEU A 2 3.20 -15.63 -11.69
C LEU A 2 2.86 -14.14 -11.75
N LEU A 3 2.33 -13.58 -10.66
CA LEU A 3 2.00 -12.15 -10.62
C LEU A 3 3.23 -11.27 -10.88
N SER A 4 4.37 -11.60 -10.26
CA SER A 4 5.63 -10.88 -10.45
C SER A 4 6.11 -10.89 -11.91
N GLU A 5 5.91 -11.98 -12.66
CA GLU A 5 6.25 -12.04 -14.09
C GLU A 5 5.36 -11.12 -14.94
N LYS A 6 4.06 -11.03 -14.61
CA LYS A 6 3.13 -10.10 -15.28
C LYS A 6 3.52 -8.64 -15.00
N ILE A 7 3.78 -8.31 -13.73
CA ILE A 7 4.21 -6.97 -13.29
C ILE A 7 5.52 -6.57 -13.99
N PHE A 8 6.49 -7.49 -14.05
CA PHE A 8 7.76 -7.26 -14.75
C PHE A 8 7.54 -6.98 -16.24
N SER A 9 6.74 -7.82 -16.92
CA SER A 9 6.47 -7.67 -18.35
C SER A 9 5.71 -6.39 -18.69
N ALA A 10 4.88 -5.89 -17.77
CA ALA A 10 4.15 -4.64 -17.91
C ALA A 10 5.00 -3.39 -17.57
N GLY A 11 6.18 -3.57 -16.98
CA GLY A 11 7.07 -2.46 -16.59
C GLY A 11 6.58 -1.65 -15.38
N VAL A 12 5.75 -2.23 -14.52
CA VAL A 12 5.18 -1.53 -13.36
C VAL A 12 6.25 -1.34 -12.27
N VAL A 13 6.39 -0.10 -11.81
CA VAL A 13 7.29 0.33 -10.73
C VAL A 13 6.52 1.05 -9.64
N GLY A 14 7.14 1.24 -8.48
CA GLY A 14 6.55 1.94 -7.34
C GLY A 14 6.21 3.41 -7.66
N ALA A 15 4.92 3.72 -7.74
CA ALA A 15 4.36 5.04 -8.02
C ALA A 15 4.24 5.97 -6.78
N GLY A 16 4.88 5.59 -5.67
CA GLY A 16 4.97 6.41 -4.45
C GLY A 16 6.15 7.38 -4.43
N GLY A 17 6.89 7.52 -5.54
CA GLY A 17 8.04 8.42 -5.69
C GLY A 17 9.40 7.70 -5.78
N ALA A 18 9.58 6.58 -5.07
CA ALA A 18 10.86 5.85 -5.05
C ALA A 18 11.17 5.07 -6.36
N GLY A 19 10.15 4.71 -7.15
CA GLY A 19 10.36 3.97 -8.40
C GLY A 19 10.89 2.53 -8.25
N PHE A 20 10.83 1.95 -7.04
CA PHE A 20 11.35 0.60 -6.80
C PHE A 20 10.61 -0.44 -7.66
N PRO A 21 11.28 -1.45 -8.24
CA PRO A 21 10.62 -2.42 -9.10
C PRO A 21 9.58 -3.26 -8.35
N THR A 22 8.31 -3.10 -8.70
CA THR A 22 7.17 -3.73 -7.98
C THR A 22 7.21 -5.25 -8.05
N HIS A 23 7.70 -5.82 -9.15
CA HIS A 23 7.81 -7.27 -9.32
C HIS A 23 8.74 -7.93 -8.30
N ILE A 24 9.75 -7.19 -7.80
CA ILE A 24 10.64 -7.67 -6.73
C ILE A 24 9.82 -7.81 -5.45
N LYS A 25 9.07 -6.76 -5.05
CA LYS A 25 8.18 -6.80 -3.88
C LYS A 25 7.16 -7.94 -3.98
N ALA A 26 6.50 -8.10 -5.13
CA ALA A 26 5.51 -9.16 -5.38
C ALA A 26 6.08 -10.60 -5.38
N LYS A 27 7.41 -10.76 -5.48
CA LYS A 27 8.07 -12.07 -5.41
C LYS A 27 8.50 -12.44 -3.98
N THR A 28 8.51 -11.49 -3.06
CA THR A 28 8.93 -11.74 -1.66
C THR A 28 7.88 -12.49 -0.86
N LYS A 29 8.30 -13.22 0.17
CA LYS A 29 7.40 -13.77 1.18
C LYS A 29 7.43 -12.89 2.41
N VAL A 30 6.27 -12.39 2.83
CA VAL A 30 6.13 -11.51 4.00
C VAL A 30 4.88 -11.86 4.79
N GLU A 31 4.81 -11.39 6.03
CA GLU A 31 3.66 -11.62 6.89
C GLU A 31 2.53 -10.62 6.56
N ILE A 32 2.91 -9.37 6.29
CA ILE A 32 1.98 -8.24 6.17
C ILE A 32 2.22 -7.47 4.86
N VAL A 33 1.15 -7.09 4.19
CA VAL A 33 1.17 -6.16 3.04
C VAL A 33 0.41 -4.89 3.41
N LEU A 34 0.95 -3.73 3.06
CA LEU A 34 0.33 -2.44 3.32
C LEU A 34 0.13 -1.68 2.01
N ALA A 35 -1.10 -1.20 1.78
CA ALA A 35 -1.39 -0.18 0.79
C ALA A 35 -1.19 1.20 1.42
N ASN A 36 -0.36 2.05 0.81
CA ASN A 36 -0.15 3.42 1.24
C ASN A 36 -0.97 4.38 0.36
N GLY A 37 -2.11 4.83 0.91
CA GLY A 37 -2.95 5.91 0.37
C GLY A 37 -2.86 7.20 1.19
N ALA A 38 -1.85 7.34 2.05
CA ALA A 38 -1.62 8.53 2.85
C ALA A 38 -0.72 9.53 2.13
N GLU A 39 -1.26 10.13 1.07
CA GLU A 39 -0.57 11.15 0.27
C GLU A 39 -0.25 12.40 1.11
N CYS A 40 1.05 12.67 1.30
CA CYS A 40 1.55 13.78 2.12
C CYS A 40 2.33 14.84 1.35
N GLU A 41 2.76 14.56 0.12
CA GLU A 41 3.51 15.50 -0.69
C GLU A 41 2.63 16.70 -1.09
N PRO A 42 3.04 17.95 -0.82
CA PRO A 42 2.27 19.13 -1.21
C PRO A 42 1.97 19.15 -2.71
N LEU A 43 0.78 19.64 -3.06
CA LEU A 43 0.27 19.78 -4.44
C LEU A 43 -0.04 18.48 -5.19
N ILE A 44 0.32 17.30 -4.64
CA ILE A 44 -0.11 16.02 -5.21
C ILE A 44 -1.49 15.67 -4.63
N HIS A 45 -2.40 15.22 -5.52
CA HIS A 45 -3.76 14.82 -5.18
C HIS A 45 -4.20 13.53 -5.91
N LYS A 46 -3.26 12.82 -6.54
CA LYS A 46 -3.57 11.75 -7.48
C LYS A 46 -4.12 10.52 -6.74
N ASP A 47 -3.56 10.20 -5.59
CA ASP A 47 -3.93 9.01 -4.84
C ASP A 47 -5.34 9.16 -4.27
N TYR A 48 -5.70 10.37 -3.84
CA TYR A 48 -7.07 10.68 -3.44
C TYR A 48 -8.06 10.41 -4.57
N GLU A 49 -7.79 10.93 -5.77
CA GLU A 49 -8.68 10.78 -6.92
C GLU A 49 -8.79 9.32 -7.38
N LEU A 50 -7.68 8.58 -7.39
CA LEU A 50 -7.67 7.15 -7.71
C LEU A 50 -8.48 6.34 -6.70
N MET A 51 -8.30 6.59 -5.40
CA MET A 51 -9.08 5.90 -4.36
C MET A 51 -10.58 6.22 -4.43
N LEU A 52 -10.95 7.41 -4.89
CA LEU A 52 -12.34 7.81 -5.03
C LEU A 52 -13.00 7.16 -6.25
N HIS A 53 -12.30 7.09 -7.37
CA HIS A 53 -12.87 6.70 -8.67
C HIS A 53 -12.60 5.24 -9.07
N HIS A 54 -11.51 4.65 -8.57
CA HIS A 54 -11.06 3.28 -8.88
C HIS A 54 -10.82 2.41 -7.62
N PRO A 55 -11.70 2.43 -6.60
CA PRO A 55 -11.46 1.71 -5.35
C PRO A 55 -11.43 0.19 -5.52
N LYS A 56 -12.16 -0.35 -6.50
CA LYS A 56 -12.26 -1.80 -6.74
C LYS A 56 -10.96 -2.36 -7.29
N GLU A 57 -10.36 -1.64 -8.23
CA GLU A 57 -9.08 -1.96 -8.86
C GLU A 57 -7.96 -1.94 -7.82
N ILE A 58 -7.89 -0.89 -7.00
CA ILE A 58 -6.90 -0.78 -5.92
C ILE A 58 -7.07 -1.91 -4.89
N ALA A 59 -8.30 -2.16 -4.43
CA ALA A 59 -8.57 -3.24 -3.48
C ALA A 59 -8.20 -4.62 -4.06
N LYS A 60 -8.46 -4.83 -5.36
CA LYS A 60 -8.07 -6.06 -6.04
C LYS A 60 -6.54 -6.19 -6.16
N GLY A 61 -5.84 -5.10 -6.47
CA GLY A 61 -4.38 -5.07 -6.49
C GLY A 61 -3.77 -5.44 -5.13
N LEU A 62 -4.33 -4.89 -4.04
CA LEU A 62 -3.93 -5.26 -2.68
C LEU A 62 -4.14 -6.75 -2.40
N GLU A 63 -5.31 -7.30 -2.75
CA GLU A 63 -5.61 -8.72 -2.59
C GLU A 63 -4.62 -9.61 -3.37
N LEU A 64 -4.35 -9.28 -4.63
CA LEU A 64 -3.40 -10.01 -5.46
C LEU A 64 -1.99 -9.97 -4.87
N LEU A 65 -1.59 -8.83 -4.32
CA LEU A 65 -0.28 -8.69 -3.69
C LEU A 65 -0.19 -9.55 -2.43
N ILE A 66 -1.19 -9.50 -1.54
CA ILE A 66 -1.29 -10.37 -0.34
C ILE A 66 -1.13 -11.85 -0.72
N GLU A 67 -1.85 -12.30 -1.76
CA GLU A 67 -1.78 -13.68 -2.24
C GLU A 67 -0.39 -14.03 -2.79
N SER A 68 0.17 -13.16 -3.63
CA SER A 68 1.48 -13.38 -4.25
C SER A 68 2.62 -13.49 -3.23
N THR A 69 2.54 -12.73 -2.14
CA THR A 69 3.54 -12.72 -1.08
C THR A 69 3.27 -13.73 0.02
N SER A 70 2.18 -14.52 -0.09
CA SER A 70 1.74 -15.45 0.96
C SER A 70 1.47 -14.76 2.31
N ALA A 71 1.16 -13.47 2.30
CA ALA A 71 0.86 -12.71 3.51
C ALA A 71 -0.47 -13.17 4.11
N ASN A 72 -0.57 -13.08 5.43
CA ASN A 72 -1.79 -13.47 6.15
C ASN A 72 -2.71 -12.27 6.42
N LYS A 73 -2.19 -11.04 6.34
CA LYS A 73 -2.92 -9.83 6.65
C LYS A 73 -2.49 -8.65 5.79
N GLY A 74 -3.47 -7.84 5.41
CA GLY A 74 -3.29 -6.56 4.75
C GLY A 74 -3.65 -5.37 5.65
N TYR A 75 -3.05 -4.22 5.37
CA TYR A 75 -3.51 -2.94 5.89
C TYR A 75 -3.65 -1.91 4.78
N PHE A 76 -4.58 -0.98 4.94
CA PHE A 76 -4.79 0.13 4.02
C PHE A 76 -4.64 1.45 4.78
N GLY A 77 -3.48 2.09 4.62
CA GLY A 77 -3.15 3.38 5.20
C GLY A 77 -3.83 4.53 4.48
N ILE A 78 -4.53 5.38 5.22
CA ILE A 78 -5.21 6.55 4.66
C ILE A 78 -5.35 7.67 5.70
N LYS A 79 -5.34 8.92 5.26
CA LYS A 79 -5.58 10.06 6.15
C LYS A 79 -7.01 10.07 6.67
N GLU A 80 -7.17 10.24 7.98
CA GLU A 80 -8.48 10.22 8.64
C GLU A 80 -9.45 11.27 8.08
N LYS A 81 -8.94 12.45 7.69
CA LYS A 81 -9.76 13.52 7.11
C LYS A 81 -10.43 13.14 5.78
N ASN A 82 -9.91 12.14 5.07
CA ASN A 82 -10.35 11.76 3.73
C ASN A 82 -11.56 10.80 3.79
N THR A 83 -12.64 11.24 4.42
CA THR A 83 -13.81 10.39 4.72
C THR A 83 -14.45 9.76 3.48
N LYS A 84 -14.48 10.48 2.34
CA LYS A 84 -15.04 9.96 1.08
C LYS A 84 -14.25 8.77 0.54
N THR A 85 -12.92 8.86 0.48
CA THR A 85 -12.07 7.77 -0.02
C THR A 85 -12.01 6.62 0.98
N ILE A 86 -12.06 6.90 2.29
CA ILE A 86 -12.23 5.87 3.33
C ILE A 86 -13.47 5.03 3.02
N SER A 87 -14.63 5.66 2.83
CA SER A 87 -15.86 4.94 2.51
C SER A 87 -15.77 4.17 1.20
N ALA A 88 -15.20 4.75 0.15
CA ALA A 88 -15.05 4.10 -1.16
C ALA A 88 -14.20 2.82 -1.08
N ILE A 89 -13.04 2.89 -0.44
CA ILE A 89 -12.12 1.76 -0.28
C ILE A 89 -12.68 0.72 0.68
N GLN A 90 -13.18 1.13 1.85
CA GLN A 90 -13.68 0.22 2.88
C GLN A 90 -14.78 -0.73 2.33
N ASN A 91 -15.63 -0.23 1.43
CA ASN A 91 -16.68 -1.02 0.78
C ASN A 91 -16.15 -2.06 -0.23
N CYS A 92 -14.88 -1.96 -0.63
CA CYS A 92 -14.25 -2.86 -1.60
C CYS A 92 -13.30 -3.88 -0.94
N LEU A 93 -12.98 -3.73 0.35
CA LEU A 93 -12.10 -4.66 1.05
C LEU A 93 -12.85 -5.97 1.39
N ASN A 94 -12.18 -7.10 1.19
CA ASN A 94 -12.74 -8.45 1.35
C ASN A 94 -12.47 -9.08 2.74
N GLY A 95 -12.10 -8.28 3.73
CA GLY A 95 -11.77 -8.74 5.09
C GLY A 95 -10.35 -9.30 5.27
N LYS A 96 -9.56 -9.49 4.20
CA LYS A 96 -8.12 -9.80 4.32
C LYS A 96 -7.27 -8.58 4.68
N ALA A 97 -7.83 -7.38 4.55
CA ALA A 97 -7.17 -6.13 4.87
C ALA A 97 -8.05 -5.23 5.75
N GLU A 98 -7.42 -4.49 6.65
CA GLU A 98 -8.06 -3.54 7.57
C GLU A 98 -7.62 -2.10 7.26
N MET A 99 -8.50 -1.13 7.52
CA MET A 99 -8.16 0.28 7.35
C MET A 99 -7.29 0.77 8.52
N THR A 100 -6.19 1.45 8.20
CA THR A 100 -5.34 2.16 9.15
C THR A 100 -5.50 3.66 8.91
N LYS A 101 -6.08 4.37 9.88
CA LYS A 101 -6.28 5.82 9.80
C LYS A 101 -5.05 6.54 10.32
N LEU A 102 -4.57 7.49 9.54
CA LEU A 102 -3.39 8.31 9.84
C LEU A 102 -3.78 9.77 10.08
N GLY A 103 -2.99 10.46 10.90
CA GLY A 103 -3.13 11.89 11.11
C GLY A 103 -2.80 12.72 9.86
N ASP A 104 -3.27 13.97 9.82
CA ASP A 104 -3.01 14.89 8.72
C ASP A 104 -1.81 15.80 8.99
N PHE A 105 -0.62 15.22 8.94
CA PHE A 105 0.63 15.95 9.04
C PHE A 105 1.70 15.27 8.19
N TYR A 106 2.67 16.04 7.69
CA TYR A 106 3.86 15.45 7.10
C TYR A 106 4.83 15.04 8.24
N PRO A 107 5.41 13.82 8.24
CA PRO A 107 5.44 12.82 7.16
C PRO A 107 4.56 11.57 7.43
N SER A 108 3.27 11.69 7.78
CA SER A 108 2.44 10.51 8.12
C SER A 108 2.26 9.48 6.98
N GLY A 109 2.66 9.82 5.76
CA GLY A 109 2.67 8.96 4.58
C GLY A 109 3.99 8.21 4.38
N ASP A 110 4.99 8.42 5.24
CA ASP A 110 6.22 7.64 5.25
C ASP A 110 5.92 6.19 5.62
N GLU A 111 6.65 5.24 5.03
CA GLU A 111 6.50 3.82 5.34
C GLU A 111 6.87 3.49 6.79
N PHE A 112 7.75 4.27 7.42
CA PHE A 112 8.06 4.11 8.85
C PHE A 112 6.85 4.40 9.75
N GLU A 113 6.15 5.50 9.50
CA GLU A 113 4.95 5.89 10.24
C GLU A 113 3.81 4.91 9.95
N LEU A 114 3.53 4.63 8.67
CA LEU A 114 2.45 3.73 8.28
C LEU A 114 2.62 2.31 8.86
N VAL A 115 3.84 1.75 8.79
CA VAL A 115 4.08 0.40 9.32
C VAL A 115 3.91 0.38 10.83
N TYR A 116 4.39 1.40 11.54
CA TYR A 116 4.22 1.49 12.98
C TYR A 116 2.75 1.63 13.37
N GLU A 117 2.00 2.54 12.75
CA GLU A 117 0.58 2.75 13.03
C GLU A 117 -0.29 1.53 12.71
N ALA A 118 0.06 0.78 11.66
CA ALA A 118 -0.68 -0.43 11.28
C ALA A 118 -0.34 -1.66 12.13
N THR A 119 0.93 -1.81 12.55
CA THR A 119 1.45 -3.09 13.06
C THR A 119 2.08 -3.02 14.45
N GLY A 120 2.39 -1.82 14.95
CA GLY A 120 3.20 -1.58 16.14
C GLY A 120 4.68 -1.95 15.99
N ARG A 121 5.13 -2.34 14.80
CA ARG A 121 6.53 -2.70 14.51
C ARG A 121 7.33 -1.47 14.12
N LEU A 122 8.57 -1.41 14.61
CA LEU A 122 9.54 -0.38 14.23
C LEU A 122 10.49 -0.95 13.18
N ILE A 123 10.60 -0.27 12.05
CA ILE A 123 11.64 -0.55 11.05
C ILE A 123 13.00 -0.17 11.66
N PRO A 124 14.03 -1.04 11.60
CA PRO A 124 15.33 -0.73 12.18
C PRO A 124 16.00 0.46 11.46
N PRO A 125 16.92 1.19 12.12
CA PRO A 125 17.66 2.28 11.49
C PRO A 125 18.35 1.82 10.20
N ALA A 126 18.16 2.56 9.11
CA ALA A 126 18.63 2.24 7.75
C ALA A 126 18.10 0.92 7.16
N GLY A 127 17.11 0.30 7.81
CA GLY A 127 16.38 -0.84 7.27
C GLY A 127 15.19 -0.43 6.41
N ILE A 128 14.47 -1.44 5.96
CA ILE A 128 13.27 -1.33 5.13
C ILE A 128 12.13 -2.18 5.71
N PRO A 129 10.87 -1.99 5.29
CA PRO A 129 9.75 -2.80 5.78
C PRO A 129 9.97 -4.31 5.67
N LEU A 130 10.75 -4.74 4.67
CA LEU A 130 11.05 -6.15 4.43
C LEU A 130 11.80 -6.80 5.60
N ASP A 131 12.62 -6.04 6.33
CA ASP A 131 13.42 -6.52 7.46
C ASP A 131 12.54 -6.91 8.67
N ILE A 132 11.30 -6.45 8.69
CA ILE A 132 10.31 -6.76 9.73
C ILE A 132 9.08 -7.49 9.19
N GLY A 133 9.22 -8.14 8.02
CA GLY A 133 8.19 -8.99 7.44
C GLY A 133 7.02 -8.22 6.83
N CYS A 134 7.26 -7.00 6.34
CA CYS A 134 6.26 -6.14 5.73
C CYS A 134 6.62 -5.78 4.28
N VAL A 135 5.61 -5.58 3.43
CA VAL A 135 5.76 -4.90 2.13
C VAL A 135 4.80 -3.73 2.08
N VAL A 136 5.29 -2.56 1.68
CA VAL A 136 4.47 -1.36 1.47
C VAL A 136 4.43 -1.01 -0.01
N ASN A 137 3.22 -0.80 -0.55
CA ASN A 137 2.98 -0.38 -1.93
C ASN A 137 2.03 0.81 -1.97
N ASN A 138 2.36 1.83 -2.77
CA ASN A 138 1.47 2.97 -3.00
C ASN A 138 0.19 2.53 -3.74
N VAL A 139 -0.93 3.22 -3.49
CA VAL A 139 -2.24 2.87 -4.09
C VAL A 139 -2.26 2.93 -5.61
N GLU A 140 -1.56 3.87 -6.26
CA GLU A 140 -1.43 3.88 -7.73
C GLU A 140 -0.65 2.66 -8.23
N THR A 141 0.33 2.18 -7.45
CA THR A 141 1.07 0.95 -7.80
C THR A 141 0.18 -0.30 -7.74
N LEU A 142 -0.85 -0.28 -6.89
CA LEU A 142 -1.82 -1.38 -6.80
C LEU A 142 -2.92 -1.28 -7.86
N TYR A 143 -3.25 -0.05 -8.27
CA TYR A 143 -4.15 0.21 -9.39
C TYR A 143 -3.56 -0.28 -10.73
N ASN A 144 -2.26 -0.04 -10.94
CA ASN A 144 -1.50 -0.46 -12.13
C ASN A 144 -1.24 -1.97 -12.17
#